data_AF-A0A7R9UNX0-F1
#
_entry.id   AF-A0A7R9UNX0-F1
#
_cell.length_a   1.000
_cell.length_b   1.000
_cell.length_c   1.000
_cell.angle_alpha   90.00
_cell.angle_beta   90.00
_cell.angle_gamma   90.00
#
_symmetry.space_group_name_H-M   'P 1'
#
loop_
_entity.id
_entity.type
_entity.pdbx_description
1 polymer ?
#
loop_
_entity_poly.entity_id
_entity_poly.type
_entity_poly.pdbx_seq_one_letter_code
_entity_poly.pdbx_strand_id
1 'polypeptide(L)'
;RALWREYAAQLRGLLAGAHESARAAADGAPAVPRLLAEALLPQTLREAAGFMGAELTRRVIGAAHVPDLDDIADEKARLEAERSALACGVAALEGWRRVETIDDVLELMSH
;
A
#
# COMPACT_ATOMS: atom_id res chain seq x y z
N ARG A 1 -1.05 -6.42 -7.73
CA ARG A 1 0.34 -6.94 -7.91
C ARG A 1 1.21 -6.05 -8.80
N ALA A 2 0.83 -5.81 -10.06
CA ALA A 2 1.67 -5.08 -11.01
C ALA A 2 2.09 -3.68 -10.52
N LEU A 3 1.14 -2.90 -9.97
CA LEU A 3 1.40 -1.58 -9.40
C LEU A 3 2.54 -1.58 -8.36
N TRP A 4 2.49 -2.48 -7.38
CA TRP A 4 3.53 -2.58 -6.35
C TRP A 4 4.90 -2.95 -6.94
N ARG A 5 4.93 -3.86 -7.92
CA ARG A 5 6.18 -4.26 -8.59
C ARG A 5 6.80 -3.08 -9.34
N GLU A 6 5.97 -2.32 -10.04
CA GLU A 6 6.40 -1.12 -10.76
C GLU A 6 6.92 -0.06 -9.78
N TYR A 7 6.15 0.26 -8.73
CA TYR A 7 6.59 1.18 -7.67
C TYR A 7 7.95 0.77 -7.08
N ALA A 8 8.10 -0.51 -6.74
CA ALA A 8 9.35 -1.02 -6.17
C ALA A 8 10.52 -1.00 -7.15
N ALA A 9 10.27 -1.18 -8.45
CA ALA A 9 11.30 -1.04 -9.48
C ALA A 9 11.72 0.42 -9.64
N GLN A 10 10.76 1.34 -9.71
CA GLN A 10 11.00 2.77 -9.83
C GLN A 10 11.76 3.33 -8.62
N LEU A 11 11.35 2.97 -7.39
CA LEU A 11 12.05 3.42 -6.18
C LEU A 11 13.51 2.95 -6.16
N ARG A 12 13.76 1.69 -6.52
CA ARG A 12 15.14 1.17 -6.64
C ARG A 12 15.94 1.95 -7.68
N GLY A 13 15.35 2.23 -8.85
CA GLY A 13 15.99 3.01 -9.91
C GLY A 13 16.31 4.44 -9.48
N LEU A 14 15.37 5.12 -8.83
CA LEU A 14 15.56 6.49 -8.33
C LEU A 14 16.66 6.56 -7.26
N LEU A 15 16.68 5.62 -6.32
CA LEU A 15 17.71 5.59 -5.27
C LEU A 15 19.10 5.27 -5.84
N ALA A 16 19.19 4.36 -6.82
CA ALA A 16 20.43 4.08 -7.52
C ALA A 16 20.94 5.30 -8.30
N GLY A 17 20.09 5.96 -9.10
CA GLY A 17 20.47 7.14 -9.88
C GLY A 17 20.82 8.36 -9.01
N ALA A 18 20.12 8.56 -7.90
CA ALA A 18 20.44 9.61 -6.93
C ALA A 18 21.84 9.42 -6.32
N HIS A 19 22.22 8.17 -6.05
CA HIS A 19 23.55 7.85 -5.54
C HIS A 19 24.64 7.93 -6.59
N GLU A 20 24.40 7.52 -7.82
CA GLU A 20 25.37 7.72 -8.91
C GLU A 20 25.66 9.21 -9.10
N SER A 21 24.62 10.04 -9.07
CA SER A 21 24.75 11.50 -9.12
C SER A 21 25.55 12.07 -7.93
N ALA A 22 25.31 11.54 -6.72
CA ALA A 22 26.03 11.95 -5.50
C ALA A 22 27.48 11.43 -5.44
N ARG A 23 27.74 10.21 -5.94
CA ARG A 23 29.09 9.63 -6.06
C ARG A 23 29.93 10.35 -7.10
N ALA A 24 29.35 10.71 -8.25
CA ALA A 24 30.04 11.53 -9.24
C ALA A 24 30.50 12.87 -8.64
N ALA A 25 29.83 13.35 -7.60
CA ALA A 25 30.19 14.56 -6.85
C ALA A 25 31.08 14.32 -5.61
N ALA A 26 31.30 13.08 -5.17
CA ALA A 26 32.04 12.78 -3.93
C ALA A 26 32.85 11.47 -4.00
N ASP A 27 34.15 11.55 -3.68
CA ASP A 27 35.11 10.44 -3.70
C ASP A 27 34.67 9.20 -2.90
N GLY A 28 34.06 8.22 -3.59
CA GLY A 28 34.21 6.80 -3.27
C GLY A 28 33.32 6.14 -2.22
N ALA A 29 32.23 6.76 -1.72
CA ALA A 29 31.37 6.11 -0.71
C ALA A 29 30.56 4.88 -1.25
N PRO A 30 30.35 3.81 -0.45
CA PRO A 30 29.88 2.50 -0.94
C PRO A 30 28.36 2.36 -1.10
N ALA A 31 27.91 1.14 -1.43
CA ALA A 31 26.60 0.64 -1.92
C ALA A 31 25.31 0.90 -1.09
N VAL A 32 25.23 2.03 -0.39
CA VAL A 32 24.09 2.49 0.43
C VAL A 32 22.70 2.41 -0.23
N PRO A 33 22.51 2.66 -1.54
CA PRO A 33 21.16 2.80 -2.13
C PRO A 33 20.36 1.51 -2.14
N ARG A 34 21.02 0.39 -2.43
CA ARG A 34 20.38 -0.92 -2.45
C ARG A 34 19.89 -1.29 -1.06
N LEU A 35 20.74 -1.09 -0.05
CA LEU A 35 20.40 -1.35 1.35
C LEU A 35 19.26 -0.44 1.82
N LEU A 36 19.28 0.84 1.43
CA LEU A 36 18.20 1.78 1.73
C LEU A 36 16.88 1.34 1.11
N ALA A 37 16.88 0.93 -0.16
CA ALA A 37 15.68 0.42 -0.83
C ALA A 37 15.14 -0.85 -0.16
N GLU A 38 16.03 -1.77 0.22
CA GLU A 38 15.67 -3.02 0.92
C GLU A 38 15.13 -2.76 2.34
N ALA A 39 15.54 -1.67 2.98
CA ALA A 39 14.99 -1.24 4.27
C ALA A 39 13.63 -0.53 4.14
N LEU A 40 13.47 0.34 3.13
CA LEU A 40 12.28 1.16 2.95
C LEU A 40 11.08 0.37 2.41
N LEU A 41 11.29 -0.47 1.39
CA LEU A 41 10.18 -1.13 0.69
C LEU A 41 9.28 -1.97 1.62
N PRO A 42 9.81 -2.79 2.55
CA PRO A 42 8.96 -3.52 3.49
C PRO A 42 8.16 -2.61 4.42
N GLN A 43 8.74 -1.50 4.88
CA GLN A 43 8.02 -0.55 5.72
C GLN A 43 6.93 0.18 4.94
N THR A 44 7.24 0.65 3.73
CA THR A 44 6.26 1.31 2.86
C THR A 44 5.09 0.39 2.54
N LEU A 45 5.33 -0.90 2.29
CA LEU A 45 4.25 -1.85 2.01
C LEU A 45 3.30 -2.01 3.20
N ARG A 46 3.88 -2.17 4.40
CA ARG A 46 3.12 -2.29 5.66
C ARG A 46 2.28 -1.04 5.91
N GLU A 47 2.89 0.14 5.84
CA GLU A 47 2.18 1.40 6.05
C GLU A 47 1.09 1.63 5.00
N ALA A 48 1.35 1.30 3.73
CA ALA A 48 0.34 1.36 2.66
C ALA A 48 -0.86 0.45 2.95
N ALA A 49 -0.65 -0.76 3.49
CA ALA A 49 -1.74 -1.63 3.93
C ALA A 49 -2.54 -1.02 5.10
N GLY A 50 -1.86 -0.39 6.07
CA GLY A 50 -2.52 0.33 7.16
C GLY A 50 -3.36 1.52 6.67
N PHE A 51 -2.83 2.32 5.74
CA PHE A 51 -3.56 3.41 5.11
C PHE A 51 -4.74 2.91 4.29
N MET A 52 -4.58 1.80 3.56
CA MET A 52 -5.69 1.16 2.85
C MET A 52 -6.83 0.79 3.81
N GLY A 53 -6.53 0.23 4.98
CA GLY A 53 -7.54 -0.06 6.00
C GLY A 53 -8.26 1.18 6.52
N ALA A 54 -7.51 2.24 6.83
CA ALA A 54 -8.07 3.52 7.26
C ALA A 54 -8.94 4.18 6.17
N GLU A 55 -8.51 4.10 4.91
CA GLU A 55 -9.24 4.63 3.76
C GLU A 55 -10.54 3.86 3.52
N LEU A 56 -10.49 2.52 3.47
CA LEU A 56 -11.68 1.69 3.27
C LEU A 56 -12.73 1.97 4.36
N THR A 57 -12.33 1.94 5.63
CA THR A 57 -13.24 2.19 6.75
C THR A 57 -13.85 3.59 6.69
N ARG A 58 -13.05 4.65 6.49
CA ARG A 58 -13.58 6.02 6.46
C ARG A 58 -14.47 6.31 5.25
N ARG A 59 -14.32 5.58 4.14
CA ARG A 59 -15.17 5.75 2.94
C ARG A 59 -16.53 5.06 3.08
N VAL A 60 -16.65 4.08 3.97
CA VAL A 60 -17.93 3.39 4.23
C VAL A 60 -18.73 4.07 5.34
N ILE A 61 -18.09 4.44 6.46
CA ILE A 61 -18.80 4.96 7.65
C ILE A 61 -18.46 6.41 8.03
N GLY A 62 -17.55 7.05 7.29
CA GLY A 62 -17.15 8.44 7.54
C GLY A 62 -18.01 9.45 6.78
N ALA A 63 -17.72 10.74 6.92
CA ALA A 63 -18.53 11.79 6.30
C ALA A 63 -18.38 11.90 4.76
N ALA A 64 -17.31 11.34 4.19
CA ALA A 64 -16.97 11.48 2.77
C ALA A 64 -16.96 10.12 2.08
N HIS A 65 -18.12 9.74 1.55
CA HIS A 65 -18.36 8.48 0.87
C HIS A 65 -17.71 8.42 -0.53
N VAL A 66 -17.94 7.32 -1.24
CA VAL A 66 -17.52 7.13 -2.64
C VAL A 66 -18.70 6.67 -3.51
N PRO A 67 -18.82 7.17 -4.75
CA PRO A 67 -19.85 6.73 -5.70
C PRO A 67 -19.79 5.23 -5.98
N ASP A 68 -18.61 4.61 -5.91
CA ASP A 68 -18.41 3.17 -6.09
C ASP A 68 -19.28 2.31 -5.14
N LEU A 69 -19.67 2.87 -3.98
CA LEU A 69 -20.60 2.25 -3.04
C LEU A 69 -21.99 2.90 -3.10
N ASP A 70 -22.05 4.24 -3.06
CA ASP A 70 -23.33 4.97 -2.95
C ASP A 70 -24.24 4.78 -4.18
N ASP A 71 -23.67 4.68 -5.38
CA ASP A 71 -24.42 4.57 -6.64
C ASP A 71 -24.92 3.13 -6.91
N ILE A 72 -24.62 2.16 -6.04
CA ILE A 72 -25.19 0.82 -6.11
C ILE A 72 -26.69 0.91 -5.81
N ALA A 73 -27.51 0.76 -6.85
CA ALA A 73 -28.96 0.95 -6.79
C ALA A 73 -29.71 -0.12 -5.98
N ASP A 74 -29.24 -1.38 -6.03
CA ASP A 74 -29.79 -2.45 -5.20
C ASP A 74 -29.27 -2.30 -3.77
N GLU A 75 -30.17 -1.97 -2.84
CA GLU A 75 -29.83 -1.74 -1.44
C GLU A 75 -29.14 -2.95 -0.79
N LYS A 76 -29.57 -4.17 -1.10
CA LYS A 76 -28.97 -5.38 -0.54
C LYS A 76 -27.56 -5.56 -1.08
N ALA A 77 -27.35 -5.36 -2.38
CA ALA A 77 -26.02 -5.41 -2.99
C ALA A 77 -25.09 -4.34 -2.43
N ARG A 78 -25.60 -3.12 -2.18
CA ARG A 78 -24.84 -2.03 -1.56
C ARG A 78 -24.40 -2.41 -0.15
N LEU A 79 -25.32 -2.90 0.69
CA LEU A 79 -25.01 -3.32 2.06
C LEU A 79 -24.00 -4.47 2.08
N GLU A 80 -24.07 -5.41 1.14
CA GLU A 80 -23.08 -6.48 0.99
C GLU A 80 -21.70 -5.90 0.64
N ALA A 81 -21.62 -4.99 -0.32
CA ALA A 81 -20.37 -4.33 -0.72
C ALA A 81 -19.75 -3.50 0.42
N GLU A 82 -20.56 -2.70 1.13
CA GLU A 82 -20.13 -1.92 2.29
C GLU A 82 -19.60 -2.80 3.42
N ARG A 83 -20.27 -3.93 3.70
CA ARG A 83 -19.83 -4.90 4.72
C ARG A 83 -18.50 -5.55 4.35
N SER A 84 -18.33 -5.97 3.10
CA SER A 84 -17.05 -6.52 2.62
C SER A 84 -15.93 -5.48 2.67
N ALA A 85 -16.20 -4.24 2.24
CA ALA A 85 -15.22 -3.14 2.32
C ALA A 85 -14.81 -2.84 3.77
N LEU A 86 -15.76 -2.82 4.71
CA LEU A 86 -15.47 -2.67 6.14
C LEU A 86 -14.68 -3.84 6.71
N ALA A 87 -15.05 -5.08 6.38
CA ALA A 87 -14.35 -6.27 6.83
C ALA A 87 -12.89 -6.26 6.37
N CYS A 88 -12.67 -6.00 5.08
CA CYS A 88 -11.33 -5.80 4.51
C CYS A 88 -10.57 -4.66 5.22
N GLY A 89 -11.24 -3.53 5.45
CA GLY A 89 -10.63 -2.37 6.10
C GLY A 89 -10.17 -2.65 7.53
N VAL A 90 -11.00 -3.32 8.33
CA VAL A 90 -10.68 -3.73 9.70
C VAL A 90 -9.56 -4.77 9.71
N ALA A 91 -9.63 -5.79 8.85
CA ALA A 91 -8.57 -6.79 8.72
C ALA A 91 -7.21 -6.15 8.40
N ALA A 92 -7.20 -5.16 7.50
CA ALA A 92 -5.99 -4.41 7.19
C ALA A 92 -5.46 -3.60 8.38
N LEU A 93 -6.32 -2.91 9.15
CA LEU A 93 -5.92 -2.17 10.35
C LEU A 93 -5.33 -3.06 11.46
N GLU A 94 -5.81 -4.30 11.59
CA GLU A 94 -5.31 -5.27 12.57
C GLU A 94 -4.07 -6.04 12.08
N GLY A 95 -3.94 -6.19 10.75
CA GLY A 95 -2.97 -7.06 10.10
C GLY A 95 -1.74 -6.36 9.53
N TRP A 96 -1.78 -5.06 9.22
CA TRP A 96 -0.79 -4.39 8.39
C TRP A 96 0.67 -4.53 8.87
N ARG A 97 0.91 -4.64 10.18
CA ARG A 97 2.29 -4.79 10.73
C ARG A 97 2.93 -6.13 10.37
N ARG A 98 2.12 -7.14 10.02
CA ARG A 98 2.54 -8.50 9.65
C ARG A 98 2.69 -8.69 8.13
N VAL A 99 2.41 -7.67 7.33
CA VAL A 99 2.57 -7.74 5.87
C VAL A 99 4.06 -7.76 5.52
N GLU A 100 4.48 -8.76 4.76
CA GLU A 100 5.83 -8.93 4.22
C GLU A 100 5.84 -8.84 2.69
N THR A 101 4.76 -9.28 2.06
CA THR A 101 4.63 -9.36 0.61
C THR A 101 3.32 -8.75 0.10
N ILE A 102 3.26 -8.50 -1.21
CA ILE A 102 2.02 -8.02 -1.84
C ILE A 102 0.92 -9.09 -1.83
N ASP A 103 1.28 -10.36 -1.65
CA ASP A 103 0.32 -11.46 -1.49
C ASP A 103 -0.44 -11.29 -0.17
N ASP A 104 0.26 -11.02 0.92
CA ASP A 104 -0.34 -10.82 2.24
C ASP A 104 -1.35 -9.67 2.21
N VAL A 105 -1.07 -8.60 1.45
CA VAL A 105 -2.02 -7.49 1.24
C VAL A 105 -3.29 -7.96 0.53
N LEU A 106 -3.17 -8.84 -0.47
CA LEU A 106 -4.32 -9.37 -1.20
C LEU A 106 -5.12 -10.38 -0.37
N GLU A 107 -4.46 -11.12 0.52
CA GLU A 107 -5.12 -12.00 1.48
C GLU A 107 -6.01 -11.21 2.44
N LEU A 108 -5.57 -10.03 2.90
CA LEU A 108 -6.40 -9.12 3.71
C LEU A 108 -7.68 -8.66 2.98
N MET A 109 -7.68 -8.69 1.65
CA MET A 109 -8.84 -8.32 0.80
C MET A 109 -9.78 -9.48 0.50
N SER A 110 -9.43 -10.71 0.91
CA SER A 110 -10.19 -11.92 0.56
C SER A 110 -11.26 -12.28 1.61
N HIS A 111 -11.60 -11.34 2.50
CA HIS A 111 -12.68 -11.44 3.50
C HIS A 111 -14.01 -10.96 2.93
#